data_AF-A0A9W8LHH8-F1
#
_entry.id   AF-A0A9W8LHH8-F1
#
_cell.length_a   1.000
_cell.length_b   1.000
_cell.length_c   1.000
_cell.angle_alpha   90.00
_cell.angle_beta   90.00
_cell.angle_gamma   90.00
#
_symmetry.space_group_name_H-M   'P 1'
#
loop_
_entity.id
_entity.type
_entity.pdbx_description
1 polymer ?
#
loop_
_entity_poly.entity_id
_entity_poly.type
_entity_poly.pdbx_seq_one_letter_code
_entity_poly.pdbx_strand_id
1 'polypeptide(L)'
;MPPVRRSRRLAVATRTVVEVVVERPAARPPARSTADKLAAAAATARSWRARVTECADRAYDAERGRIDWETVAAELRLPLIGCLHMFDASLSAVAVRRLPDPDDWPVEDERAMVDFVSDNFGTLAGDVWRLAGVYMNTTKPDCLAAYCRIKRLKMTTGVHESIKKYREDGVSWKDIHKMFPVYKDATERIREIVKRHYTTLYPSLAINVAMREFPSRSHSSIKSMHIAMIRQKAAEPQQGLLDTVDQEVQRQYESGLGVNWTKISRAVGLTELECLELCRFSEGKARWTYDPDTFCQDTADRMEAFIAKHYSPPPPAAPNFNAVSNYLWIDAGDCVRMAQLLRGEFEWTDEARARVVMMREQGMPCKEIARQLSPNLTAASIRSHTHSMKTQRYVTLTSEEKQRIRSIVGKNSVKMSFREVVGLVARGFACTKRRTTARSYATVYSATLPLYKARAEAADKDQVARDILSGATTVAEAARRLDVPSRLVTAMVKKLQSRMCSSVWTDQETEQLLECTRTHASPYNWETISALLGTKSPTQCKYKYHGMRRSGETSDKPKN
;
A
#
# COMPACT_ATOMS: atom_id res chain seq x y z
N MET A 1 -12.56 5.80 78.21
CA MET A 1 -11.24 5.78 77.56
C MET A 1 -11.36 6.33 76.14
N PRO A 2 -10.82 7.52 75.85
CA PRO A 2 -10.71 8.09 74.50
C PRO A 2 -9.27 8.00 73.96
N PRO A 3 -9.02 8.12 72.64
CA PRO A 3 -7.67 8.31 72.13
C PRO A 3 -7.40 9.72 71.57
N VAL A 4 -6.33 10.29 72.14
CA VAL A 4 -5.18 10.95 71.49
C VAL A 4 -5.39 12.21 70.64
N ARG A 5 -5.01 13.35 71.25
CA ARG A 5 -4.63 14.63 70.62
C ARG A 5 -3.26 14.54 69.96
N ARG A 6 -3.07 15.20 68.81
CA ARG A 6 -1.78 15.76 68.38
C ARG A 6 -1.93 17.21 67.93
N SER A 7 -1.14 18.06 68.59
CA SER A 7 -1.03 19.50 68.42
C SER A 7 -0.35 19.89 67.11
N ARG A 8 -0.88 20.91 66.42
CA ARG A 8 -0.14 21.69 65.40
C ARG A 8 0.09 23.11 65.94
N ARG A 9 1.36 23.49 66.03
CA ARG A 9 1.83 24.86 66.32
C ARG A 9 1.60 25.74 65.09
N LEU A 10 1.00 26.90 65.30
CA LEU A 10 1.00 28.03 64.37
C LEU A 10 2.30 28.83 64.58
N ALA A 11 3.04 29.07 63.49
CA ALA A 11 4.11 30.05 63.44
C ALA A 11 3.59 31.28 62.68
N VAL A 12 3.63 32.43 63.34
CA VAL A 12 3.32 33.75 62.77
C VAL A 12 4.60 34.26 62.11
N ALA A 13 4.55 34.54 60.81
CA ALA A 13 5.63 35.22 60.08
C ALA A 13 5.14 36.59 59.63
N THR A 14 5.85 37.62 60.10
CA THR A 14 5.72 39.03 59.78
C THR A 14 6.05 39.30 58.31
N ARG A 15 5.19 40.08 57.65
CA ARG A 15 5.29 40.40 56.21
C ARG A 15 5.92 41.78 56.04
N THR A 16 7.19 41.81 55.63
CA THR A 16 7.87 43.03 55.16
C THR A 16 7.49 43.28 53.70
N VAL A 17 6.94 44.46 53.40
CA VAL A 17 6.60 44.88 52.04
C VAL A 17 7.85 45.49 51.41
N VAL A 18 8.37 44.85 50.37
CA VAL A 18 9.37 45.41 49.46
C VAL A 18 8.65 45.79 48.18
N GLU A 19 8.64 47.08 47.84
CA GLU A 19 8.19 47.58 46.54
C GLU A 19 9.16 47.11 45.46
N VAL A 20 8.69 46.20 44.59
CA VAL A 20 9.38 45.79 43.37
C VAL A 20 8.84 46.65 42.24
N VAL A 21 9.70 47.53 41.70
CA VAL A 21 9.46 48.25 40.45
C VAL A 21 9.44 47.23 39.32
N VAL A 22 8.25 46.97 38.77
CA VAL A 22 8.05 46.06 37.62
C VAL A 22 8.38 46.83 36.34
N GLU A 23 9.57 46.57 35.78
CA GLU A 23 9.88 46.98 34.41
C GLU A 23 8.94 46.28 33.42
N ARG A 24 8.27 47.07 32.57
CA ARG A 24 7.40 46.56 31.50
C ARG A 24 8.24 45.76 30.49
N PRO A 25 7.93 44.48 30.22
CA PRO A 25 8.62 43.72 29.18
C PRO A 25 8.35 44.35 27.81
N ALA A 26 9.42 44.59 27.05
CA ALA A 26 9.37 45.09 25.69
C ALA A 26 8.42 44.23 24.82
N ALA A 27 7.63 44.90 23.98
CA ALA A 27 6.63 44.27 23.12
C ALA A 27 7.24 43.12 22.29
N ARG A 28 6.63 41.93 22.40
CA ARG A 28 7.01 40.75 21.62
C ARG A 28 6.91 41.08 20.13
N PRO A 29 7.96 40.89 19.31
CA PRO A 29 7.86 41.12 17.87
C PRO A 29 6.78 40.20 17.27
N PRO A 30 6.01 40.67 16.29
CA PRO A 30 4.93 39.89 15.69
C PRO A 30 5.48 38.58 15.12
N ALA A 31 4.77 37.48 15.40
CA ALA A 31 5.13 36.16 14.89
C ALA A 31 5.16 36.20 13.36
N ARG A 32 6.36 36.07 12.76
CA ARG A 32 6.50 35.93 11.30
C ARG A 32 5.59 34.82 10.81
N SER A 33 4.84 35.10 9.75
CA SER A 33 3.85 34.17 9.22
C SER A 33 4.52 32.86 8.80
N THR A 34 3.78 31.76 8.83
CA THR A 34 4.27 30.45 8.33
C THR A 34 4.74 30.56 6.88
N ALA A 35 4.14 31.45 6.09
CA ALA A 35 4.54 31.73 4.71
C ALA A 35 5.96 32.33 4.62
N ASP A 36 6.32 33.27 5.49
CA ASP A 36 7.66 33.88 5.51
C ASP A 36 8.74 32.85 5.87
N LYS A 37 8.44 31.93 6.78
CA LYS A 37 9.36 30.84 7.16
C LYS A 37 9.58 29.86 6.01
N LEU A 38 8.53 29.52 5.27
CA LEU A 38 8.61 28.64 4.10
C LEU A 38 9.35 29.33 2.94
N ALA A 39 9.11 30.61 2.71
CA ALA A 39 9.82 31.40 1.69
C ALA A 39 11.31 31.52 2.00
N ALA A 40 11.67 31.78 3.26
CA ALA A 40 13.07 31.81 3.70
C ALA A 40 13.75 30.45 3.54
N ALA A 41 13.10 29.36 3.95
CA ALA A 41 13.62 28.00 3.78
C ALA A 41 13.83 27.64 2.30
N ALA A 42 12.90 28.03 1.42
CA ALA A 42 13.03 27.82 -0.02
C ALA A 42 14.18 28.64 -0.63
N ALA A 43 14.39 29.88 -0.17
CA ALA A 43 15.52 30.70 -0.60
C ALA A 43 16.87 30.10 -0.17
N THR A 44 16.97 29.63 1.08
CA THR A 44 18.15 28.91 1.57
C THR A 44 18.40 27.63 0.79
N ALA A 45 17.36 26.85 0.49
CA ALA A 45 17.50 25.64 -0.33
C ALA A 45 18.02 25.95 -1.74
N ARG A 46 17.50 26.99 -2.40
CA ARG A 46 17.99 27.44 -3.72
C ARG A 46 19.47 27.85 -3.68
N SER A 47 19.87 28.59 -2.65
CA SER A 47 21.27 28.99 -2.47
C SER A 47 22.19 27.79 -2.31
N TRP A 48 21.79 26.78 -1.54
CA TRP A 48 22.58 25.55 -1.38
C TRP A 48 22.67 24.73 -2.68
N ARG A 49 21.58 24.61 -3.45
CA ARG A 49 21.63 23.92 -4.75
C ARG A 49 22.63 24.56 -5.71
N ALA A 50 22.63 25.89 -5.80
CA ALA A 50 23.58 26.62 -6.64
C ALA A 50 25.04 26.36 -6.19
N ARG A 51 25.31 26.44 -4.88
CA ARG A 51 26.66 26.20 -4.32
C ARG A 51 27.14 24.75 -4.53
N VAL A 52 26.28 23.77 -4.32
CA VAL A 52 26.59 22.36 -4.56
C VAL A 52 26.91 22.13 -6.04
N THR A 53 26.12 22.73 -6.93
CA THR A 53 26.31 22.56 -8.38
C THR A 53 27.59 23.24 -8.86
N GLU A 54 27.90 24.45 -8.40
CA GLU A 54 29.15 25.15 -8.72
C GLU A 54 30.39 24.38 -8.22
N CYS A 55 30.35 23.85 -7.00
CA CYS A 55 31.42 23.03 -6.44
C CYS A 55 31.58 21.71 -7.21
N ALA A 56 30.47 21.08 -7.60
CA ALA A 56 30.47 19.87 -8.42
C ALA A 56 31.09 20.12 -9.81
N ASP A 57 30.80 21.25 -10.46
CA ASP A 57 31.39 21.62 -11.75
C ASP A 57 32.92 21.80 -11.64
N ARG A 58 33.41 22.39 -10.52
CA ARG A 58 34.86 22.51 -10.26
C ARG A 58 35.53 21.16 -9.98
N ALA A 59 34.81 20.23 -9.34
CA ALA A 59 35.29 18.90 -8.97
C ALA A 59 35.07 17.85 -10.09
N TYR A 60 34.74 18.27 -11.30
CA TYR A 60 34.58 17.37 -12.43
C TYR A 60 35.92 16.84 -12.93
N ASP A 61 36.11 15.52 -12.87
CA ASP A 61 37.24 14.82 -13.44
C ASP A 61 36.95 14.50 -14.90
N ALA A 62 37.58 15.25 -15.81
CA ALA A 62 37.38 15.09 -17.26
C ALA A 62 37.93 13.76 -17.80
N GLU A 63 38.97 13.19 -17.17
CA GLU A 63 39.55 11.91 -17.61
C GLU A 63 38.61 10.75 -17.27
N ARG A 64 38.03 10.77 -16.08
CA ARG A 64 37.04 9.77 -15.65
C ARG A 64 35.62 10.07 -16.11
N GLY A 65 35.37 11.30 -16.54
CA GLY A 65 34.05 11.79 -16.93
C GLY A 65 33.03 11.83 -15.78
N ARG A 66 33.46 12.01 -14.53
CA ARG A 66 32.57 12.02 -13.36
C ARG A 66 33.01 13.06 -12.33
N ILE A 67 32.08 13.45 -11.46
CA ILE A 67 32.33 14.43 -10.40
C ILE A 67 32.93 13.70 -9.19
N ASP A 68 33.99 14.27 -8.59
CA ASP A 68 34.53 13.80 -7.32
C ASP A 68 33.67 14.28 -6.14
N TRP A 69 32.60 13.52 -5.89
CA TRP A 69 31.61 13.86 -4.87
C TRP A 69 32.14 13.81 -3.43
N GLU A 70 33.22 13.08 -3.16
CA GLU A 70 33.89 13.07 -1.84
C GLU A 70 34.51 14.45 -1.58
N THR A 71 35.21 14.99 -2.58
CA THR A 71 35.78 16.35 -2.53
C THR A 71 34.68 17.41 -2.37
N VAL A 72 33.58 17.31 -3.11
CA VAL A 72 32.43 18.24 -2.98
C VAL A 72 31.82 18.18 -1.57
N ALA A 73 31.60 16.98 -1.03
CA ALA A 73 31.04 16.79 0.31
C ALA A 73 31.96 17.36 1.40
N ALA A 74 33.27 17.16 1.26
CA ALA A 74 34.28 17.69 2.17
C ALA A 74 34.36 19.24 2.13
N GLU A 75 34.39 19.85 0.94
CA GLU A 75 34.46 21.30 0.75
C GLU A 75 33.25 22.00 1.38
N LEU A 76 32.05 21.45 1.18
CA LEU A 76 30.80 22.04 1.67
C LEU A 76 30.44 21.62 3.10
N ARG A 77 31.18 20.67 3.69
CA ARG A 77 30.90 20.07 5.00
C ARG A 77 29.47 19.52 5.09
N LEU A 78 29.05 18.81 4.05
CA LEU A 78 27.74 18.20 3.93
C LEU A 78 27.87 16.69 3.74
N PRO A 79 26.90 15.88 4.21
CA PRO A 79 26.88 14.46 3.89
C PRO A 79 26.78 14.24 2.37
N LEU A 80 27.51 13.25 1.84
CA LEU A 80 27.54 12.89 0.41
C LEU A 80 26.12 12.80 -0.20
N ILE A 81 25.23 12.05 0.43
CA ILE A 81 23.84 11.89 -0.03
C ILE A 81 23.08 13.23 -0.05
N GLY A 82 23.37 14.12 0.90
CA GLY A 82 22.82 15.48 0.92
C GLY A 82 23.25 16.30 -0.28
N CYS A 83 24.54 16.25 -0.66
CA CYS A 83 25.05 16.90 -1.87
C CYS A 83 24.35 16.36 -3.13
N LEU A 84 24.25 15.04 -3.29
CA LEU A 84 23.58 14.42 -4.44
C LEU A 84 22.10 14.79 -4.57
N HIS A 85 21.40 15.01 -3.45
CA HIS A 85 20.01 15.50 -3.46
C HIS A 85 19.88 16.98 -3.83
N MET A 86 20.90 17.79 -3.55
CA MET A 86 20.91 19.23 -3.81
C MET A 86 21.51 19.57 -5.17
N PHE A 87 22.21 18.65 -5.83
CA PHE A 87 22.71 18.86 -7.18
C PHE A 87 21.57 19.13 -8.17
N ASP A 88 21.72 20.18 -8.97
CA ASP A 88 20.77 20.56 -10.00
C ASP A 88 21.44 20.48 -11.38
N ALA A 89 21.19 19.38 -12.09
CA ALA A 89 21.75 19.14 -13.42
C ALA A 89 21.35 20.21 -14.46
N SER A 90 20.28 21.00 -14.21
CA SER A 90 19.91 22.09 -15.11
C SER A 90 20.78 23.34 -14.96
N LEU A 91 21.51 23.45 -13.85
CA LEU A 91 22.43 24.55 -13.56
C LEU A 91 23.90 24.16 -13.80
N SER A 92 24.19 22.86 -13.95
CA SER A 92 25.55 22.35 -14.14
C SER A 92 26.01 22.52 -15.59
N ALA A 93 27.28 22.90 -15.77
CA ALA A 93 27.93 22.89 -17.09
C ALA A 93 28.39 21.48 -17.50
N VAL A 94 28.39 20.50 -16.59
CA VAL A 94 28.83 19.13 -16.84
C VAL A 94 27.76 18.37 -17.63
N ALA A 95 28.13 17.91 -18.82
CA ALA A 95 27.26 17.06 -19.61
C ALA A 95 27.13 15.66 -18.98
N VAL A 96 25.89 15.17 -18.89
CA VAL A 96 25.59 13.81 -18.43
C VAL A 96 26.11 12.80 -19.47
N ARG A 97 26.92 11.84 -19.04
CA ARG A 97 27.38 10.74 -19.89
C ARG A 97 26.21 9.83 -20.26
N ARG A 98 26.23 9.34 -21.49
CA ARG A 98 25.32 8.29 -21.96
C ARG A 98 26.13 7.03 -22.18
N LEU A 99 25.82 5.99 -21.42
CA LEU A 99 26.43 4.67 -21.56
C LEU A 99 25.31 3.65 -21.76
N PRO A 100 24.61 3.72 -22.91
CA PRO A 100 23.44 2.89 -23.16
C PRO A 100 23.81 1.41 -23.31
N ASP A 101 25.03 1.12 -23.79
CA ASP A 101 25.57 -0.22 -23.79
C ASP A 101 26.25 -0.51 -22.43
N PRO A 102 25.77 -1.51 -21.67
CA PRO A 102 26.39 -1.90 -20.42
C PRO A 102 27.86 -2.31 -20.55
N ASP A 103 28.33 -2.71 -21.73
CA ASP A 103 29.72 -3.14 -21.96
C ASP A 103 30.70 -1.97 -22.19
N ASP A 104 30.18 -0.75 -22.39
CA ASP A 104 30.99 0.49 -22.48
C ASP A 104 31.42 1.02 -21.10
N TRP A 105 31.01 0.37 -20.00
CA TRP A 105 31.35 0.80 -18.64
C TRP A 105 32.78 0.39 -18.27
N PRO A 106 33.66 1.35 -17.91
CA PRO A 106 34.96 1.02 -17.34
C PRO A 106 34.82 0.17 -16.07
N VAL A 107 35.74 -0.76 -15.85
CA VAL A 107 35.71 -1.67 -14.67
C VAL A 107 35.76 -0.86 -13.36
N GLU A 108 36.47 0.27 -13.35
CA GLU A 108 36.53 1.17 -12.20
C GLU A 108 35.18 1.87 -11.93
N ASP A 109 34.43 2.21 -12.98
CA ASP A 109 33.09 2.81 -12.87
C ASP A 109 32.07 1.78 -12.40
N GLU A 110 32.14 0.54 -12.90
CA GLU A 110 31.32 -0.57 -12.40
C GLU A 110 31.52 -0.77 -10.89
N ARG A 111 32.79 -0.82 -10.44
CA ARG A 111 33.14 -1.01 -9.03
C ARG A 111 32.65 0.17 -8.19
N ALA A 112 32.97 1.39 -8.60
CA ALA A 112 32.55 2.60 -7.88
C ALA A 112 31.03 2.68 -7.72
N MET A 113 30.26 2.33 -8.76
CA MET A 113 28.80 2.29 -8.68
C MET A 113 28.31 1.22 -7.69
N VAL A 114 28.87 0.02 -7.74
CA VAL A 114 28.47 -1.09 -6.85
C VAL A 114 28.79 -0.76 -5.39
N ASP A 115 29.96 -0.21 -5.11
CA ASP A 115 30.39 0.18 -3.77
C ASP A 115 29.49 1.30 -3.25
N PHE A 116 29.29 2.36 -4.04
CA PHE A 116 28.37 3.46 -3.70
C PHE A 116 26.96 2.96 -3.35
N VAL A 117 26.38 2.08 -4.17
CA VAL A 117 25.03 1.54 -3.94
C VAL A 117 24.99 0.69 -2.66
N SER A 118 26.02 -0.11 -2.41
CA SER A 118 26.07 -1.04 -1.27
C SER A 118 26.29 -0.32 0.06
N ASP A 119 27.13 0.71 0.06
CA ASP A 119 27.51 1.45 1.27
C ASP A 119 26.41 2.40 1.73
N ASN A 120 25.68 3.00 0.79
CA ASN A 120 24.73 4.07 1.09
C ASN A 120 23.27 3.62 1.16
N PHE A 121 22.92 2.46 0.60
CA PHE A 121 21.52 2.04 0.49
C PHE A 121 21.28 0.61 0.99
N GLY A 122 20.43 0.46 2.01
CA GLY A 122 20.02 -0.85 2.52
C GLY A 122 18.95 -1.56 1.67
N THR A 123 18.25 -0.83 0.81
CA THR A 123 17.22 -1.38 -0.10
C THR A 123 17.25 -0.65 -1.45
N LEU A 124 17.05 -1.40 -2.54
CA LEU A 124 17.05 -0.88 -3.91
C LEU A 124 15.71 -0.20 -4.24
N ALA A 125 15.44 0.96 -3.65
CA ALA A 125 14.28 1.79 -3.95
C ALA A 125 14.46 2.59 -5.27
N GLY A 126 13.35 3.15 -5.79
CA GLY A 126 13.35 3.87 -7.07
C GLY A 126 14.25 5.10 -7.14
N ASP A 127 14.53 5.75 -6.01
CA ASP A 127 15.38 6.94 -5.89
C ASP A 127 16.88 6.62 -5.85
N VAL A 128 17.26 5.39 -5.48
CA VAL A 128 18.67 4.95 -5.42
C VAL A 128 19.35 5.15 -6.76
N TRP A 129 18.68 4.72 -7.84
CA TRP A 129 19.23 4.81 -9.19
C TRP A 129 19.26 6.23 -9.74
N ARG A 130 18.42 7.14 -9.21
CA ARG A 130 18.53 8.57 -9.54
C ARG A 130 19.80 9.15 -8.92
N LEU A 131 20.06 8.85 -7.64
CA LEU A 131 21.27 9.31 -6.94
C LEU A 131 22.54 8.66 -7.49
N ALA A 132 22.50 7.37 -7.82
CA ALA A 132 23.61 6.69 -8.49
C ALA A 132 23.90 7.29 -9.87
N GLY A 133 22.86 7.70 -10.62
CA GLY A 133 23.04 8.45 -11.86
C GLY A 133 23.78 9.77 -11.66
N VAL A 134 23.40 10.55 -10.65
CA VAL A 134 24.12 11.79 -10.28
C VAL A 134 25.56 11.49 -9.85
N TYR A 135 25.76 10.47 -9.02
CA TYR A 135 27.07 10.07 -8.51
C TYR A 135 28.02 9.66 -9.65
N MET A 136 27.53 8.86 -10.60
CA MET A 136 28.29 8.37 -11.75
C MET A 136 28.28 9.33 -12.96
N ASN A 137 27.67 10.51 -12.84
CA ASN A 137 27.43 11.45 -13.94
C ASN A 137 26.82 10.78 -15.20
N THR A 138 25.81 9.93 -15.00
CA THR A 138 25.12 9.18 -16.06
C THR A 138 23.62 9.11 -15.79
N THR A 139 22.86 8.50 -16.70
CA THR A 139 21.41 8.41 -16.52
C THR A 139 20.98 7.25 -15.63
N LYS A 140 19.85 7.44 -14.95
CA LYS A 140 19.22 6.39 -14.13
C LYS A 140 19.04 5.05 -14.89
N PRO A 141 18.56 5.03 -16.14
CA PRO A 141 18.46 3.80 -16.92
C PRO A 141 19.82 3.11 -17.14
N ASP A 142 20.87 3.88 -17.42
CA ASP A 142 22.21 3.35 -17.71
C ASP A 142 22.82 2.70 -16.44
N CYS A 143 22.73 3.37 -15.28
CA CYS A 143 23.14 2.77 -14.00
C CYS A 143 22.39 1.47 -13.70
N LEU A 144 21.08 1.45 -13.93
CA LEU A 144 20.27 0.27 -13.69
C LEU A 144 20.67 -0.88 -14.64
N ALA A 145 20.89 -0.58 -15.92
CA ALA A 145 21.31 -1.57 -16.91
C ALA A 145 22.69 -2.15 -16.58
N ALA A 146 23.66 -1.29 -16.25
CA ALA A 146 25.00 -1.69 -15.84
C ALA A 146 24.96 -2.53 -14.56
N TYR A 147 24.26 -2.07 -13.51
CA TYR A 147 24.14 -2.81 -12.26
C TYR A 147 23.46 -4.17 -12.47
N CYS A 148 22.39 -4.21 -13.26
CA CYS A 148 21.74 -5.46 -13.63
C CYS A 148 22.68 -6.40 -14.39
N ARG A 149 23.58 -5.90 -15.26
CA ARG A 149 24.59 -6.73 -15.93
C ARG A 149 25.62 -7.24 -14.94
N ILE A 150 26.19 -6.38 -14.10
CA ILE A 150 27.23 -6.74 -13.11
C ILE A 150 26.69 -7.79 -12.13
N LYS A 151 25.44 -7.63 -11.68
CA LYS A 151 24.78 -8.57 -10.78
C LYS A 151 24.12 -9.76 -11.49
N ARG A 152 23.93 -9.69 -12.83
CA ARG A 152 23.55 -10.86 -13.63
C ARG A 152 24.77 -11.77 -13.69
N LEU A 153 24.54 -13.04 -13.36
CA LEU A 153 25.52 -14.09 -13.54
C LEU A 153 26.04 -14.06 -14.98
N LYS A 154 27.32 -13.77 -15.18
CA LYS A 154 27.98 -13.99 -16.46
C LYS A 154 28.01 -15.50 -16.69
N MET A 155 27.15 -15.98 -17.58
CA MET A 155 27.20 -17.34 -18.10
C MET A 155 28.46 -17.44 -18.97
N THR A 156 29.61 -17.70 -18.35
CA THR A 156 30.86 -17.86 -19.09
C THR A 156 30.76 -19.05 -20.03
N THR A 157 31.52 -19.05 -21.12
CA THR A 157 31.57 -20.19 -22.06
C THR A 157 31.85 -21.50 -21.33
N GLY A 158 32.76 -21.50 -20.36
CA GLY A 158 33.05 -22.68 -19.54
C GLY A 158 31.87 -23.15 -18.68
N VAL A 159 31.11 -22.23 -18.08
CA VAL A 159 29.89 -22.59 -17.31
C VAL A 159 28.80 -23.08 -18.25
N HIS A 160 28.64 -22.45 -19.42
CA HIS A 160 27.68 -22.87 -20.43
C HIS A 160 27.99 -24.27 -20.96
N GLU A 161 29.24 -24.53 -21.35
CA GLU A 161 29.69 -25.85 -21.84
C GLU A 161 29.58 -26.92 -20.76
N SER A 162 29.88 -26.59 -19.51
CA SER A 162 29.71 -27.52 -18.39
C SER A 162 28.22 -27.83 -18.17
N ILE A 163 27.33 -26.83 -18.19
CA ILE A 163 25.87 -27.05 -18.10
C ILE A 163 25.38 -27.91 -19.27
N LYS A 164 25.83 -27.62 -20.49
CA LYS A 164 25.50 -28.38 -21.69
C LYS A 164 25.93 -29.83 -21.56
N LYS A 165 27.18 -30.08 -21.15
CA LYS A 165 27.71 -31.43 -20.92
C LYS A 165 26.87 -32.19 -19.88
N TYR A 166 26.55 -31.59 -18.73
CA TYR A 166 25.70 -32.26 -17.74
C TYR A 166 24.28 -32.54 -18.26
N ARG A 167 23.74 -31.70 -19.16
CA ARG A 167 22.45 -31.99 -19.80
C ARG A 167 22.53 -33.15 -20.78
N GLU A 168 23.61 -33.23 -21.55
CA GLU A 168 23.89 -34.34 -22.46
C GLU A 168 24.10 -35.66 -21.69
N ASP A 169 24.71 -35.60 -20.51
CA ASP A 169 24.88 -36.72 -19.58
C ASP A 169 23.59 -37.11 -18.82
N GLY A 170 22.44 -36.50 -19.16
CA GLY A 170 21.14 -36.84 -18.59
C GLY A 170 20.87 -36.26 -17.19
N VAL A 171 21.73 -35.37 -16.68
CA VAL A 171 21.53 -34.76 -15.36
C VAL A 171 20.31 -33.82 -15.39
N SER A 172 19.45 -33.98 -14.39
CA SER A 172 18.26 -33.14 -14.24
C SER A 172 18.66 -31.68 -14.02
N TRP A 173 17.87 -30.72 -14.53
CA TRP A 173 18.10 -29.30 -14.24
C TRP A 173 18.20 -28.99 -12.75
N LYS A 174 17.45 -29.74 -11.92
CA LYS A 174 17.47 -29.62 -10.45
C LYS A 174 18.84 -29.96 -9.88
N ASP A 175 19.54 -30.95 -10.42
CA ASP A 175 20.85 -31.37 -9.92
C ASP A 175 21.99 -30.57 -10.56
N ILE A 176 21.86 -30.15 -11.81
CA ILE A 176 22.74 -29.15 -12.44
C ILE A 176 22.75 -27.86 -11.62
N HIS A 177 21.59 -27.37 -11.20
CA HIS A 177 21.49 -26.20 -10.32
C HIS A 177 22.18 -26.40 -8.95
N LYS A 178 22.38 -27.65 -8.49
CA LYS A 178 23.15 -27.95 -7.27
C LYS A 178 24.65 -28.07 -7.54
N MET A 179 25.05 -28.48 -8.74
CA MET A 179 26.44 -28.71 -9.16
C MET A 179 27.18 -27.41 -9.50
N PHE A 180 26.48 -26.37 -9.95
CA PHE A 180 27.06 -25.03 -10.16
C PHE A 180 26.91 -24.19 -8.88
N PRO A 181 27.96 -24.05 -8.04
CA PRO A 181 27.85 -23.61 -6.64
C PRO A 181 27.44 -22.15 -6.45
N VAL A 182 27.39 -21.36 -7.53
CA VAL A 182 26.98 -19.95 -7.46
C VAL A 182 25.53 -19.78 -6.95
N TYR A 183 24.71 -20.84 -7.04
CA TYR A 183 23.40 -20.91 -6.40
C TYR A 183 23.41 -21.54 -5.00
N LYS A 184 24.41 -22.37 -4.68
CA LYS A 184 24.48 -23.15 -3.44
C LYS A 184 25.02 -22.33 -2.27
N ASP A 185 26.06 -21.53 -2.47
CA ASP A 185 26.59 -20.66 -1.39
C ASP A 185 25.60 -19.57 -1.01
N ALA A 186 24.96 -18.91 -1.99
CA ALA A 186 23.95 -17.91 -1.69
C ALA A 186 22.74 -18.52 -0.97
N THR A 187 22.27 -19.71 -1.38
CA THR A 187 21.12 -20.33 -0.72
C THR A 187 21.47 -20.88 0.67
N GLU A 188 22.62 -21.53 0.87
CA GLU A 188 23.04 -21.97 2.21
C GLU A 188 23.37 -20.78 3.12
N ARG A 189 23.98 -19.73 2.59
CA ARG A 189 24.27 -18.52 3.35
C ARG A 189 22.99 -17.74 3.70
N ILE A 190 22.02 -17.66 2.78
CA ILE A 190 20.69 -17.14 3.12
C ILE A 190 20.03 -18.04 4.17
N ARG A 191 20.18 -19.36 4.11
CA ARG A 191 19.70 -20.25 5.16
C ARG A 191 20.41 -20.02 6.48
N GLU A 192 21.72 -19.78 6.51
CA GLU A 192 22.47 -19.44 7.73
C GLU A 192 22.04 -18.10 8.30
N ILE A 193 21.94 -17.05 7.48
CA ILE A 193 21.44 -15.73 7.88
C ILE A 193 20.03 -15.88 8.45
N VAL A 194 19.15 -16.57 7.72
CA VAL A 194 17.79 -16.83 8.17
C VAL A 194 17.80 -17.62 9.47
N LYS A 195 18.63 -18.65 9.63
CA LYS A 195 18.72 -19.50 10.83
C LYS A 195 19.29 -18.74 12.04
N ARG A 196 20.31 -17.90 11.82
CA ARG A 196 20.97 -17.08 12.85
C ARG A 196 20.09 -15.92 13.32
N HIS A 197 19.29 -15.36 12.42
CA HIS A 197 18.31 -14.32 12.72
C HIS A 197 16.88 -14.86 12.90
N TYR A 198 16.71 -16.19 12.98
CA TYR A 198 15.43 -16.84 13.29
C TYR A 198 15.13 -16.80 14.79
N THR A 199 16.17 -16.76 15.63
CA THR A 199 16.01 -16.62 17.10
C THR A 199 15.47 -15.25 17.50
N THR A 200 15.41 -14.29 16.57
CA THR A 200 14.78 -12.99 16.77
C THR A 200 13.45 -12.96 16.01
N LEU A 201 12.39 -12.48 16.66
CA LEU A 201 10.99 -12.40 16.22
C LEU A 201 10.73 -11.55 14.94
N TYR A 202 11.74 -11.35 14.09
CA TYR A 202 11.71 -10.41 12.96
C TYR A 202 12.11 -11.10 11.64
N PRO A 203 11.17 -11.80 10.97
CA PRO A 203 11.33 -12.31 9.61
C PRO A 203 11.84 -11.25 8.63
N SER A 204 11.42 -10.01 8.82
CA SER A 204 11.84 -8.84 8.04
C SER A 204 13.33 -8.53 8.22
N LEU A 205 13.90 -8.70 9.41
CA LEU A 205 15.32 -8.49 9.66
C LEU A 205 16.16 -9.54 8.94
N ALA A 206 15.78 -10.82 9.04
CA ALA A 206 16.44 -11.91 8.32
C ALA A 206 16.37 -11.71 6.80
N ILE A 207 15.21 -11.28 6.28
CA ILE A 207 15.03 -10.96 4.85
C ILE A 207 15.87 -9.75 4.46
N ASN A 208 15.94 -8.69 5.27
CA ASN A 208 16.72 -7.49 4.98
C ASN A 208 18.23 -7.76 5.02
N VAL A 209 18.72 -8.53 5.99
CA VAL A 209 20.13 -8.96 6.05
C VAL A 209 20.45 -9.83 4.84
N ALA A 210 19.59 -10.78 4.49
CA ALA A 210 19.75 -11.60 3.30
C ALA A 210 19.67 -10.78 1.99
N MET A 211 18.84 -9.74 1.92
CA MET A 211 18.78 -8.84 0.77
C MET A 211 20.03 -7.97 0.65
N ARG A 212 20.59 -7.52 1.77
CA ARG A 212 21.83 -6.75 1.82
C ARG A 212 23.02 -7.60 1.37
N GLU A 213 23.07 -8.86 1.80
CA GLU A 213 24.14 -9.80 1.42
C GLU A 213 23.94 -10.37 0.01
N PHE A 214 22.68 -10.47 -0.47
CA PHE A 214 22.33 -11.01 -1.79
C PHE A 214 21.43 -10.06 -2.61
N PRO A 215 21.93 -8.90 -3.04
CA PRO A 215 21.11 -7.89 -3.74
C PRO A 215 20.59 -8.33 -5.11
N SER A 216 21.19 -9.38 -5.71
CA SER A 216 20.71 -9.99 -6.96
C SER A 216 19.46 -10.87 -6.78
N ARG A 217 19.09 -11.20 -5.54
CA ARG A 217 17.87 -11.98 -5.24
C ARG A 217 16.72 -11.03 -4.94
N SER A 218 15.61 -11.23 -5.63
CA SER A 218 14.40 -10.45 -5.36
C SER A 218 13.89 -10.73 -3.94
N HIS A 219 13.28 -9.72 -3.32
CA HIS A 219 12.60 -9.84 -2.03
C HIS A 219 11.63 -11.03 -2.00
N SER A 220 10.89 -11.27 -3.10
CA SER A 220 9.98 -12.42 -3.23
C SER A 220 10.69 -13.77 -3.20
N SER A 221 11.89 -13.89 -3.80
CA SER A 221 12.70 -15.10 -3.79
C SER A 221 13.19 -15.42 -2.38
N ILE A 222 13.71 -14.42 -1.65
CA ILE A 222 14.20 -14.59 -0.27
C ILE A 222 13.04 -14.92 0.67
N LYS A 223 11.91 -14.21 0.54
CA LYS A 223 10.69 -14.49 1.30
C LYS A 223 10.15 -15.90 1.05
N SER A 224 10.17 -16.38 -0.19
CA SER A 224 9.71 -17.74 -0.54
C SER A 224 10.61 -18.82 0.07
N MET A 225 11.93 -18.62 0.07
CA MET A 225 12.86 -19.52 0.76
C MET A 225 12.67 -19.51 2.28
N HIS A 226 12.45 -18.33 2.86
CA HIS A 226 12.14 -18.19 4.28
C HIS A 226 10.85 -18.95 4.65
N ILE A 227 9.78 -18.81 3.85
CA ILE A 227 8.53 -19.57 4.03
C ILE A 227 8.76 -21.08 3.88
N ALA A 228 9.56 -21.51 2.90
CA ALA A 228 9.89 -22.92 2.72
C ALA A 228 10.68 -23.48 3.91
N MET A 229 11.60 -22.70 4.48
CA MET A 229 12.32 -23.07 5.70
C MET A 229 11.42 -23.10 6.92
N ILE A 230 10.49 -22.15 7.08
CA ILE A 230 9.47 -22.18 8.13
C ILE A 230 8.65 -23.48 8.03
N ARG A 231 8.21 -23.83 6.82
CA ARG A 231 7.45 -25.07 6.57
C ARG A 231 8.28 -26.33 6.84
N GLN A 232 9.57 -26.30 6.53
CA GLN A 232 10.49 -27.42 6.78
C GLN A 232 10.81 -27.56 8.28
N LYS A 233 10.98 -26.45 9.01
CA LYS A 233 11.19 -26.45 10.46
C LYS A 233 9.91 -26.81 11.24
N ALA A 234 8.75 -26.41 10.74
CA ALA A 234 7.45 -26.87 11.24
C ALA A 234 7.22 -28.37 10.99
N ALA A 235 8.04 -29.02 10.15
CA ALA A 235 8.00 -30.46 9.87
C ALA A 235 9.10 -31.27 10.60
N GLU A 236 10.09 -30.61 11.23
CA GLU A 236 10.99 -31.21 12.24
C GLU A 236 10.22 -31.38 13.58
N PRO A 237 10.66 -32.21 14.55
CA PRO A 237 9.79 -32.77 15.60
C PRO A 237 9.37 -31.75 16.69
N GLN A 238 8.61 -30.71 16.29
CA GLN A 238 7.81 -29.86 17.17
C GLN A 238 6.51 -30.56 17.57
N GLN A 239 6.12 -31.66 16.90
CA GLN A 239 4.93 -32.42 17.26
C GLN A 239 4.97 -32.87 18.72
N GLY A 240 6.12 -33.30 19.24
CA GLY A 240 6.26 -33.66 20.66
C GLY A 240 6.04 -32.48 21.61
N LEU A 241 6.54 -31.29 21.26
CA LEU A 241 6.32 -30.07 22.06
C LEU A 241 4.86 -29.59 21.98
N LEU A 242 4.26 -29.62 20.79
CA LEU A 242 2.85 -29.30 20.57
C LEU A 242 1.95 -30.21 21.41
N ASP A 243 2.19 -31.52 21.34
CA ASP A 243 1.43 -32.51 22.09
C ASP A 243 1.63 -32.33 23.61
N THR A 244 2.83 -31.95 24.06
CA THR A 244 3.08 -31.68 25.49
C THR A 244 2.34 -30.43 25.98
N VAL A 245 2.33 -29.34 25.19
CA VAL A 245 1.56 -28.13 25.51
C VAL A 245 0.06 -28.46 25.56
N ASP A 246 -0.46 -29.16 24.55
CA ASP A 246 -1.87 -29.53 24.45
C ASP A 246 -2.29 -30.42 25.62
N GLN A 247 -1.48 -31.43 25.99
CA GLN A 247 -1.73 -32.33 27.11
C GLN A 247 -1.76 -31.59 28.46
N GLU A 248 -0.81 -30.67 28.70
CA GLU A 248 -0.79 -29.93 29.96
C GLU A 248 -1.95 -28.93 30.07
N VAL A 249 -2.33 -28.30 28.95
CA VAL A 249 -3.53 -27.44 28.89
C VAL A 249 -4.79 -28.26 29.16
N GLN A 250 -4.94 -29.42 28.51
CA GLN A 250 -6.05 -30.34 28.72
C GLN A 250 -6.13 -30.78 30.17
N ARG A 251 -5.02 -31.22 30.77
CA ARG A 251 -4.94 -31.64 32.17
C ARG A 251 -5.39 -30.54 33.13
N GLN A 252 -4.98 -29.30 32.90
CA GLN A 252 -5.40 -28.17 33.73
C GLN A 252 -6.89 -27.84 33.52
N TYR A 253 -7.38 -27.89 32.27
CA TYR A 253 -8.78 -27.68 31.95
C TYR A 253 -9.69 -28.72 32.63
N GLU A 254 -9.37 -30.01 32.50
CA GLU A 254 -10.11 -31.12 33.12
C GLU A 254 -10.09 -31.07 34.67
N SER A 255 -9.05 -30.47 35.26
CA SER A 255 -8.98 -30.25 36.71
C SER A 255 -9.89 -29.12 37.23
N GLY A 256 -10.49 -28.31 36.34
CA GLY A 256 -11.36 -27.19 36.70
C GLY A 256 -10.65 -25.95 37.26
N LEU A 257 -9.31 -25.94 37.32
CA LEU A 257 -8.52 -24.86 37.96
C LEU A 257 -8.24 -23.64 37.05
N GLY A 258 -8.76 -23.63 35.83
CA GLY A 258 -8.38 -22.66 34.81
C GLY A 258 -6.95 -22.87 34.30
N VAL A 259 -6.67 -22.39 33.08
CA VAL A 259 -5.38 -22.63 32.43
C VAL A 259 -4.34 -21.62 32.90
N ASN A 260 -3.28 -22.10 33.56
CA ASN A 260 -2.17 -21.32 34.05
C ASN A 260 -0.96 -21.43 33.12
N TRP A 261 -0.86 -20.49 32.18
CA TRP A 261 0.20 -20.43 31.16
C TRP A 261 1.61 -20.34 31.75
N THR A 262 1.80 -19.73 32.92
CA THR A 262 3.10 -19.66 33.62
C THR A 262 3.56 -21.03 34.14
N LYS A 263 2.65 -21.93 34.49
CA LYS A 263 2.99 -23.31 34.87
C LYS A 263 3.30 -24.16 33.65
N ILE A 264 2.50 -24.02 32.59
CA ILE A 264 2.71 -24.71 31.31
C ILE A 264 4.07 -24.34 30.72
N SER A 265 4.39 -23.04 30.65
CA SER A 265 5.65 -22.53 30.12
C SER A 265 6.87 -23.12 30.84
N ARG A 266 6.82 -23.18 32.18
CA ARG A 266 7.84 -23.82 33.01
C ARG A 266 7.95 -25.33 32.80
N ALA A 267 6.83 -26.02 32.62
CA ALA A 267 6.81 -27.47 32.42
C ALA A 267 7.40 -27.86 31.06
N VAL A 268 7.10 -27.09 30.01
CA VAL A 268 7.53 -27.39 28.63
C VAL A 268 8.89 -26.75 28.29
N GLY A 269 9.36 -25.78 29.09
CA GLY A 269 10.61 -25.06 28.83
C GLY A 269 10.51 -24.03 27.70
N LEU A 270 9.32 -23.46 27.50
CA LEU A 270 9.04 -22.41 26.50
C LEU A 270 8.60 -21.12 27.20
N THR A 271 8.54 -20.01 26.48
CA THR A 271 7.89 -18.79 26.99
C THR A 271 6.37 -18.94 27.01
N GLU A 272 5.68 -18.14 27.83
CA GLU A 272 4.21 -18.14 27.84
C GLU A 272 3.61 -17.82 26.48
N LEU A 273 4.23 -16.88 25.74
CA LEU A 273 3.77 -16.51 24.40
C LEU A 273 3.92 -17.68 23.42
N GLU A 274 5.05 -18.38 23.42
CA GLU A 274 5.24 -19.56 22.57
C GLU A 274 4.25 -20.68 22.89
N CYS A 275 3.98 -20.95 24.18
CA CYS A 275 2.93 -21.90 24.57
C CYS A 275 1.55 -21.48 24.05
N LEU A 276 1.21 -20.20 24.16
CA LEU A 276 -0.03 -19.64 23.64
C LEU A 276 -0.13 -19.75 22.12
N GLU A 277 0.97 -19.54 21.39
CA GLU A 277 1.00 -19.64 19.93
C GLU A 277 0.93 -21.10 19.42
N LEU A 278 1.47 -22.05 20.20
CA LEU A 278 1.56 -23.46 19.85
C LEU A 278 0.34 -24.28 20.27
N CYS A 279 -0.38 -23.88 21.33
CA CYS A 279 -1.53 -24.62 21.83
C CYS A 279 -2.67 -24.71 20.80
N ARG A 280 -3.06 -25.94 20.47
CA ARG A 280 -4.18 -26.29 19.57
C ARG A 280 -5.43 -26.71 20.33
N PHE A 281 -5.32 -26.96 21.63
CA PHE A 281 -6.47 -27.28 22.47
C PHE A 281 -7.55 -26.18 22.38
N SER A 282 -8.77 -26.58 22.03
CA SER A 282 -9.88 -25.66 21.74
C SER A 282 -11.15 -25.96 22.53
N GLU A 283 -11.16 -27.04 23.31
CA GLU A 283 -12.33 -27.42 24.08
C GLU A 283 -12.65 -26.39 25.18
N GLY A 284 -13.94 -26.13 25.37
CA GLY A 284 -14.41 -25.16 26.36
C GLY A 284 -14.14 -23.69 26.03
N LYS A 285 -13.55 -23.36 24.88
CA LYS A 285 -13.42 -21.96 24.44
C LYS A 285 -14.80 -21.35 24.22
N ALA A 286 -15.01 -20.15 24.78
CA ALA A 286 -16.26 -19.43 24.60
C ALA A 286 -16.40 -18.96 23.13
N ARG A 287 -17.61 -19.06 22.59
CA ARG A 287 -17.98 -18.32 21.38
C ARG A 287 -18.23 -16.88 21.78
N TRP A 288 -17.54 -15.94 21.15
CA TRP A 288 -17.79 -14.53 21.38
C TRP A 288 -18.79 -14.02 20.34
N THR A 289 -19.91 -13.51 20.82
CA THR A 289 -20.92 -12.86 19.99
C THR A 289 -20.97 -11.40 20.37
N TYR A 290 -20.95 -10.51 19.38
CA TYR A 290 -21.18 -9.10 19.64
C TYR A 290 -22.61 -8.91 20.16
N ASP A 291 -22.70 -8.53 21.42
CA ASP A 291 -23.92 -8.07 22.06
C ASP A 291 -23.73 -6.57 22.36
N PRO A 292 -24.58 -5.69 21.83
CA PRO A 292 -24.44 -4.25 22.02
C PRO A 292 -24.78 -3.77 23.44
N ASP A 293 -25.56 -4.54 24.19
CA ASP A 293 -25.97 -4.21 25.55
C ASP A 293 -24.99 -4.78 26.58
N THR A 294 -24.37 -5.93 26.27
CA THR A 294 -23.35 -6.57 27.11
C THR A 294 -21.93 -6.48 26.57
N PHE A 295 -21.69 -5.68 25.51
CA PHE A 295 -20.36 -5.52 24.90
C PHE A 295 -19.35 -5.17 25.98
N CYS A 296 -18.64 -6.21 26.41
CA CYS A 296 -17.76 -6.11 27.55
C CYS A 296 -16.48 -5.45 27.05
N GLN A 297 -16.42 -4.13 27.16
CA GLN A 297 -15.24 -3.35 26.84
C GLN A 297 -14.00 -3.96 27.52
N ASP A 298 -14.14 -4.54 28.70
CA ASP A 298 -13.06 -5.26 29.39
C ASP A 298 -12.45 -6.42 28.58
N THR A 299 -13.24 -7.22 27.86
CA THR A 299 -12.69 -8.32 27.03
C THR A 299 -11.93 -7.76 25.83
N ALA A 300 -12.48 -6.73 25.19
CA ALA A 300 -11.84 -6.02 24.10
C ALA A 300 -10.53 -5.34 24.54
N ASP A 301 -10.55 -4.66 25.68
CA ASP A 301 -9.40 -3.98 26.27
C ASP A 301 -8.32 -5.01 26.67
N ARG A 302 -8.71 -6.16 27.22
CA ARG A 302 -7.78 -7.27 27.50
C ARG A 302 -7.14 -7.81 26.23
N MET A 303 -7.89 -7.91 25.14
CA MET A 303 -7.36 -8.31 23.83
C MET A 303 -6.35 -7.28 23.31
N GLU A 304 -6.71 -6.00 23.31
CA GLU A 304 -5.83 -4.92 22.84
C GLU A 304 -4.57 -4.81 23.70
N ALA A 305 -4.70 -4.92 25.02
CA ALA A 305 -3.57 -4.92 25.95
C ALA A 305 -2.64 -6.12 25.70
N PHE A 306 -3.17 -7.31 25.44
CA PHE A 306 -2.38 -8.48 25.09
C PHE A 306 -1.64 -8.28 23.75
N ILE A 307 -2.36 -7.79 22.72
CA ILE A 307 -1.77 -7.51 21.41
C ILE A 307 -0.67 -6.45 21.53
N ALA A 308 -0.93 -5.36 22.27
CA ALA A 308 0.03 -4.29 22.48
C ALA A 308 1.26 -4.76 23.27
N LYS A 309 1.08 -5.64 24.27
CA LYS A 309 2.18 -6.17 25.07
C LYS A 309 3.11 -7.09 24.28
N HIS A 310 2.54 -7.94 23.42
CA HIS A 310 3.30 -9.04 22.80
C HIS A 310 3.62 -8.83 21.31
N TYR A 311 2.93 -7.91 20.62
CA TYR A 311 3.06 -7.72 19.17
C TYR A 311 3.31 -6.25 18.75
N SER A 312 3.70 -5.36 19.67
CA SER A 312 3.99 -3.93 19.36
C SER A 312 5.35 -3.69 18.65
N PRO A 313 5.51 -2.57 17.91
CA PRO A 313 6.54 -2.36 16.88
C PRO A 313 7.97 -2.03 17.39
N PRO A 314 9.03 -2.06 16.52
CA PRO A 314 8.95 -2.15 15.04
C PRO A 314 9.86 -3.19 14.33
N PRO A 315 9.43 -3.73 13.14
CA PRO A 315 8.14 -3.60 12.43
C PRO A 315 7.23 -4.83 12.62
N PRO A 316 5.89 -4.71 12.81
CA PRO A 316 5.13 -5.77 13.46
C PRO A 316 4.74 -6.91 12.50
N ALA A 317 4.89 -8.15 12.97
CA ALA A 317 4.12 -9.29 12.45
C ALA A 317 2.63 -9.08 12.79
N ALA A 318 1.73 -9.58 11.93
CA ALA A 318 0.31 -9.61 12.28
C ALA A 318 0.13 -10.41 13.60
N PRO A 319 -0.72 -9.96 14.54
CA PRO A 319 -0.91 -10.67 15.80
C PRO A 319 -1.35 -12.11 15.54
N ASN A 320 -0.76 -13.06 16.26
CA ASN A 320 -1.16 -14.45 16.19
C ASN A 320 -2.46 -14.63 16.97
N PHE A 321 -3.59 -14.66 16.26
CA PHE A 321 -4.91 -14.77 16.88
C PHE A 321 -5.16 -16.12 17.57
N ASN A 322 -4.34 -17.15 17.35
CA ASN A 322 -4.40 -18.37 18.17
C ASN A 322 -3.90 -18.10 19.59
N ALA A 323 -2.83 -17.32 19.75
CA ALA A 323 -2.36 -16.92 21.08
C ALA A 323 -3.36 -16.01 21.79
N VAL A 324 -3.97 -15.07 21.06
CA VAL A 324 -5.06 -14.23 21.59
C VAL A 324 -6.25 -15.09 22.03
N SER A 325 -6.63 -16.07 21.20
CA SER A 325 -7.68 -17.06 21.49
C SER A 325 -7.40 -17.85 22.76
N ASN A 326 -6.18 -18.36 22.90
CA ASN A 326 -5.74 -19.14 24.06
C ASN A 326 -5.65 -18.27 25.33
N TYR A 327 -5.24 -17.00 25.20
CA TYR A 327 -5.15 -16.07 26.32
C TYR A 327 -6.53 -15.64 26.86
N LEU A 328 -7.48 -15.35 25.96
CA LEU A 328 -8.84 -14.96 26.33
C LEU A 328 -9.78 -16.14 26.57
N TRP A 329 -9.35 -17.34 26.17
CA TRP A 329 -10.18 -18.55 26.11
C TRP A 329 -11.44 -18.36 25.23
N ILE A 330 -11.27 -17.69 24.09
CA ILE A 330 -12.31 -17.37 23.09
C ILE A 330 -11.92 -17.99 21.74
N ASP A 331 -12.88 -18.39 20.91
CA ASP A 331 -12.62 -18.87 19.55
C ASP A 331 -11.77 -17.87 18.73
N ALA A 332 -10.76 -18.38 18.00
CA ALA A 332 -9.82 -17.53 17.25
C ALA A 332 -10.51 -16.70 16.16
N GLY A 333 -11.54 -17.25 15.50
CA GLY A 333 -12.33 -16.51 14.50
C GLY A 333 -13.10 -15.35 15.14
N ASP A 334 -13.57 -15.52 16.37
CA ASP A 334 -14.27 -14.47 17.10
C ASP A 334 -13.29 -13.39 17.61
N CYS A 335 -12.07 -13.74 18.03
CA CYS A 335 -11.02 -12.75 18.34
C CYS A 335 -10.64 -11.90 17.11
N VAL A 336 -10.55 -12.52 15.92
CA VAL A 336 -10.33 -11.78 14.66
C VAL A 336 -11.47 -10.79 14.43
N ARG A 337 -12.72 -11.25 14.57
CA ARG A 337 -13.90 -10.41 14.37
C ARG A 337 -13.96 -9.25 15.36
N MET A 338 -13.64 -9.50 16.62
CA MET A 338 -13.56 -8.48 17.66
C MET A 338 -12.49 -7.43 17.31
N ALA A 339 -11.30 -7.86 16.87
CA ALA A 339 -10.22 -6.94 16.50
C ALA A 339 -10.56 -6.08 15.26
N GLN A 340 -11.24 -6.67 14.28
CA GLN A 340 -11.76 -5.94 13.12
C GLN A 340 -12.77 -4.86 13.56
N LEU A 341 -13.72 -5.24 14.42
CA LEU A 341 -14.72 -4.31 14.95
C LEU A 341 -14.07 -3.13 15.69
N LEU A 342 -13.06 -3.36 16.54
CA LEU A 342 -12.35 -2.32 17.28
C LEU A 342 -11.58 -1.36 16.37
N ARG A 343 -11.02 -1.85 15.25
CA ARG A 343 -10.36 -1.02 14.23
C ARG A 343 -11.32 -0.22 13.35
N GLY A 344 -12.63 -0.37 13.57
CA GLY A 344 -13.66 0.24 12.73
C GLY A 344 -13.84 -0.45 11.39
N GLU A 345 -13.28 -1.65 11.22
CA GLU A 345 -13.49 -2.48 10.06
C GLU A 345 -14.84 -3.19 10.22
N PHE A 346 -15.86 -2.69 9.53
CA PHE A 346 -17.18 -3.33 9.48
C PHE A 346 -17.48 -3.82 8.06
N GLU A 347 -17.64 -5.13 7.90
CA GLU A 347 -18.00 -5.73 6.62
C GLU A 347 -19.53 -5.78 6.43
N TRP A 348 -20.00 -5.21 5.32
CA TRP A 348 -21.41 -5.24 4.94
C TRP A 348 -21.81 -6.55 4.26
N THR A 349 -21.88 -7.63 5.05
CA THR A 349 -22.34 -8.95 4.59
C THR A 349 -23.83 -8.95 4.24
N ASP A 350 -24.30 -9.98 3.53
CA ASP A 350 -25.72 -10.13 3.20
C ASP A 350 -26.57 -10.31 4.48
N GLU A 351 -26.04 -10.99 5.49
CA GLU A 351 -26.67 -11.14 6.81
C GLU A 351 -26.77 -9.80 7.55
N ALA A 352 -25.69 -9.01 7.58
CA ALA A 352 -25.69 -7.68 8.19
C ALA A 352 -26.73 -6.76 7.53
N ARG A 353 -26.83 -6.83 6.19
CA ARG A 353 -27.83 -6.09 5.41
C ARG A 353 -29.26 -6.54 5.73
N ALA A 354 -29.50 -7.85 5.76
CA ALA A 354 -30.79 -8.41 6.12
C ALA A 354 -31.21 -7.96 7.53
N ARG A 355 -30.27 -7.98 8.48
CA ARG A 355 -30.49 -7.52 9.85
C ARG A 355 -30.82 -6.02 9.91
N VAL A 356 -30.14 -5.16 9.13
CA VAL A 356 -30.50 -3.74 9.01
C VAL A 356 -31.92 -3.57 8.48
N VAL A 357 -32.30 -4.29 7.42
CA VAL A 357 -33.65 -4.19 6.84
C VAL A 357 -34.70 -4.57 7.87
N MET A 358 -34.54 -5.72 8.52
CA MET A 358 -35.42 -6.20 9.58
C MET A 358 -35.56 -5.16 10.71
N MET A 359 -34.44 -4.64 11.23
CA MET A 359 -34.47 -3.62 12.29
C MET A 359 -35.13 -2.31 11.82
N ARG A 360 -34.94 -1.91 10.56
CA ARG A 360 -35.60 -0.74 9.98
C ARG A 360 -37.11 -0.93 9.83
N GLU A 361 -37.56 -2.13 9.46
CA GLU A 361 -38.98 -2.49 9.36
C GLU A 361 -39.66 -2.51 10.74
N GLN A 362 -38.92 -2.88 11.78
CA GLN A 362 -39.35 -2.76 13.19
C GLN A 362 -39.37 -1.31 13.71
N GLY A 363 -39.07 -0.31 12.87
CA GLY A 363 -39.08 1.11 13.26
C GLY A 363 -37.83 1.58 14.01
N MET A 364 -36.78 0.76 14.11
CA MET A 364 -35.57 1.10 14.87
C MET A 364 -34.81 2.29 14.22
N PRO A 365 -34.41 3.31 15.00
CA PRO A 365 -33.66 4.46 14.48
C PRO A 365 -32.25 4.04 14.04
N CYS A 366 -31.71 4.67 12.98
CA CYS A 366 -30.39 4.31 12.43
C CYS A 366 -29.24 4.40 13.45
N LYS A 367 -29.35 5.25 14.48
CA LYS A 367 -28.38 5.33 15.57
C LYS A 367 -28.36 4.05 16.39
N GLU A 368 -29.53 3.52 16.69
CA GLU A 368 -29.68 2.28 17.46
C GLU A 368 -29.23 1.07 16.64
N ILE A 369 -29.59 1.02 15.35
CA ILE A 369 -29.12 -0.03 14.43
C ILE A 369 -27.59 -0.04 14.32
N ALA A 370 -26.96 1.14 14.26
CA ALA A 370 -25.50 1.25 14.25
C ALA A 370 -24.91 0.60 15.51
N ARG A 371 -25.41 0.99 16.68
CA ARG A 371 -25.02 0.42 17.98
C ARG A 371 -25.22 -1.09 18.02
N GLN A 372 -26.32 -1.62 17.47
CA GLN A 372 -26.63 -3.04 17.44
C GLN A 372 -25.70 -3.89 16.55
N LEU A 373 -24.95 -3.26 15.64
CA LEU A 373 -24.09 -3.95 14.68
C LEU A 373 -22.61 -3.82 14.97
N SER A 374 -22.17 -2.67 15.47
CA SER A 374 -20.76 -2.41 15.76
C SER A 374 -20.61 -1.16 16.63
N PRO A 375 -19.64 -1.13 17.56
CA PRO A 375 -19.36 0.06 18.35
C PRO A 375 -18.87 1.24 17.49
N ASN A 376 -18.31 0.98 16.31
CA ASN A 376 -17.72 1.98 15.43
C ASN A 376 -18.61 2.40 14.25
N LEU A 377 -19.80 1.79 14.10
CA LEU A 377 -20.74 2.22 13.07
C LEU A 377 -21.47 3.50 13.47
N THR A 378 -21.66 4.39 12.51
CA THR A 378 -22.40 5.64 12.71
C THR A 378 -23.79 5.59 12.10
N ALA A 379 -24.73 6.36 12.65
CA ALA A 379 -26.07 6.51 12.07
C ALA A 379 -26.03 6.98 10.60
N ALA A 380 -25.02 7.78 10.23
CA ALA A 380 -24.80 8.22 8.86
C ALA A 380 -24.41 7.05 7.94
N SER A 381 -23.59 6.11 8.42
CA SER A 381 -23.22 4.89 7.70
C SER A 381 -24.45 4.02 7.44
N ILE A 382 -25.29 3.79 8.45
CA ILE A 382 -26.56 3.05 8.28
C ILE A 382 -27.50 3.76 7.30
N ARG A 383 -27.66 5.09 7.40
CA ARG A 383 -28.50 5.87 6.48
C ARG A 383 -28.01 5.79 5.04
N SER A 384 -26.72 6.02 4.82
CA SER A 384 -26.07 5.93 3.50
C SER A 384 -26.26 4.53 2.92
N HIS A 385 -26.04 3.49 3.74
CA HIS A 385 -26.22 2.11 3.31
C HIS A 385 -27.69 1.78 2.99
N THR A 386 -28.63 2.17 3.84
CA THR A 386 -30.07 1.96 3.61
C THR A 386 -30.55 2.70 2.37
N HIS A 387 -30.08 3.94 2.16
CA HIS A 387 -30.37 4.69 0.95
C HIS A 387 -29.77 4.00 -0.29
N SER A 388 -28.53 3.53 -0.21
CA SER A 388 -27.89 2.72 -1.24
C SER A 388 -28.68 1.44 -1.55
N MET A 389 -29.21 0.75 -0.54
CA MET A 389 -30.06 -0.44 -0.73
C MET A 389 -31.40 -0.09 -1.40
N LYS A 390 -32.04 1.02 -1.02
CA LYS A 390 -33.30 1.48 -1.64
C LYS A 390 -33.09 1.96 -3.07
N THR A 391 -31.95 2.59 -3.34
CA THR A 391 -31.57 3.10 -4.66
C THR A 391 -30.88 2.06 -5.53
N GLN A 392 -30.47 0.92 -4.94
CA GLN A 392 -29.94 -0.23 -5.66
C GLN A 392 -31.05 -0.78 -6.55
N ARG A 393 -31.07 -0.29 -7.79
CA ARG A 393 -31.89 -0.85 -8.88
C ARG A 393 -31.49 -2.29 -9.24
N TYR A 394 -30.43 -2.82 -8.62
CA TYR A 394 -29.84 -4.12 -8.89
C TYR A 394 -30.01 -5.05 -7.68
N VAL A 395 -30.61 -6.21 -7.92
CA VAL A 395 -30.67 -7.31 -6.95
C VAL A 395 -29.27 -7.91 -6.78
N THR A 396 -28.80 -8.12 -5.56
CA THR A 396 -27.52 -8.81 -5.30
C THR A 396 -27.56 -10.23 -5.86
N LEU A 397 -26.54 -10.61 -6.64
CA LEU A 397 -26.39 -11.98 -7.14
C LEU A 397 -25.67 -12.83 -6.08
N THR A 398 -26.17 -14.05 -5.86
CA THR A 398 -25.49 -15.02 -4.98
C THR A 398 -24.14 -15.44 -5.57
N SER A 399 -23.27 -16.02 -4.75
CA SER A 399 -21.98 -16.55 -5.21
C SER A 399 -22.15 -17.63 -6.29
N GLU A 400 -23.15 -18.49 -6.15
CA GLU A 400 -23.51 -19.53 -7.12
C GLU A 400 -23.99 -18.92 -8.44
N GLU A 401 -24.85 -17.89 -8.39
CA GLU A 401 -25.30 -17.19 -9.58
C GLU A 401 -24.14 -16.50 -10.32
N LYS A 402 -23.22 -15.86 -9.57
CA LYS A 402 -22.00 -15.28 -10.13
C LYS A 402 -21.16 -16.36 -10.82
N GLN A 403 -20.98 -17.52 -10.19
CA GLN A 403 -20.21 -18.63 -10.77
C GLN A 403 -20.88 -19.21 -12.02
N ARG A 404 -22.21 -19.37 -12.00
CA ARG A 404 -23.00 -19.77 -13.17
C ARG A 404 -22.83 -18.79 -14.33
N ILE A 405 -22.90 -17.48 -14.06
CA ILE A 405 -22.68 -16.45 -15.10
C ILE A 405 -21.27 -16.56 -15.67
N ARG A 406 -20.23 -16.69 -14.84
CA ARG A 406 -18.84 -16.85 -15.32
C ARG A 406 -18.70 -18.07 -16.23
N SER A 407 -19.31 -19.20 -15.84
CA SER A 407 -19.30 -20.43 -16.64
C SER A 407 -19.97 -20.24 -18.00
N ILE A 408 -21.15 -19.61 -18.05
CA ILE A 408 -21.86 -19.32 -19.30
C ILE A 408 -21.03 -18.39 -20.19
N VAL A 409 -20.51 -17.28 -19.65
CA VAL A 409 -19.71 -16.32 -20.42
C VAL A 409 -18.41 -16.96 -20.94
N GLY A 410 -17.70 -17.72 -20.09
CA GLY A 410 -16.46 -18.38 -20.47
C GLY A 410 -16.64 -19.41 -21.58
N LYS A 411 -17.69 -20.25 -21.51
CA LYS A 411 -17.96 -21.30 -22.50
C LYS A 411 -18.42 -20.76 -23.86
N ASN A 412 -19.13 -19.64 -23.89
CA ASN A 412 -19.80 -19.15 -25.09
C ASN A 412 -19.11 -17.94 -25.75
N SER A 413 -18.20 -17.24 -25.07
CA SER A 413 -17.54 -16.03 -25.60
C SER A 413 -16.75 -16.26 -26.90
N VAL A 414 -16.22 -17.46 -27.11
CA VAL A 414 -15.49 -17.82 -28.33
C VAL A 414 -16.44 -18.08 -29.51
N LYS A 415 -17.65 -18.55 -29.24
CA LYS A 415 -18.59 -19.06 -30.25
C LYS A 415 -19.68 -18.06 -30.64
N MET A 416 -19.87 -17.02 -29.84
CA MET A 416 -20.99 -16.08 -29.96
C MET A 416 -20.48 -14.64 -29.84
N SER A 417 -21.26 -13.70 -30.36
CA SER A 417 -21.01 -12.28 -30.14
C SER A 417 -21.21 -11.90 -28.66
N PHE A 418 -20.57 -10.83 -28.20
CA PHE A 418 -20.74 -10.30 -26.84
C PHE A 418 -22.23 -10.07 -26.51
N ARG A 419 -22.99 -9.50 -27.46
CA ARG A 419 -24.41 -9.22 -27.29
C ARG A 419 -25.22 -10.50 -27.07
N GLU A 420 -24.92 -11.55 -27.83
CA GLU A 420 -25.59 -12.84 -27.70
C GLU A 420 -25.27 -13.53 -26.39
N VAL A 421 -24.00 -13.51 -25.96
CA VAL A 421 -23.59 -14.08 -24.66
C VAL A 421 -24.32 -13.39 -23.50
N VAL A 422 -24.36 -12.06 -23.49
CA VAL A 422 -25.08 -11.29 -22.46
C VAL A 422 -26.60 -11.58 -22.53
N GLY A 423 -27.15 -11.72 -23.74
CA GLY A 423 -28.54 -12.15 -23.93
C GLY A 423 -28.82 -13.55 -23.39
N LEU A 424 -27.92 -14.50 -23.61
CA LEU A 424 -28.00 -15.86 -23.10
C LEU A 424 -27.96 -15.89 -21.58
N VAL A 425 -27.05 -15.13 -20.96
CA VAL A 425 -27.00 -14.97 -19.50
C VAL A 425 -28.32 -14.40 -18.99
N ALA A 426 -28.86 -13.36 -19.63
CA ALA A 426 -30.10 -12.72 -19.20
C ALA A 426 -31.30 -13.69 -19.23
N ARG A 427 -31.39 -14.56 -20.25
CA ARG A 427 -32.46 -15.57 -20.36
C ARG A 427 -32.41 -16.62 -19.25
N GLY A 428 -31.25 -16.85 -18.63
CA GLY A 428 -31.09 -17.79 -17.51
C GLY A 428 -31.73 -17.36 -16.20
N PHE A 429 -32.31 -16.15 -16.11
CA PHE A 429 -32.92 -15.60 -14.89
C PHE A 429 -34.40 -15.22 -15.12
N ALA A 430 -35.30 -15.72 -14.27
CA ALA A 430 -36.74 -15.51 -14.43
C ALA A 430 -37.19 -14.07 -14.11
N CYS A 431 -36.65 -13.43 -13.07
CA CYS A 431 -37.07 -12.11 -12.61
C CYS A 431 -36.39 -10.96 -13.37
N THR A 432 -37.15 -9.98 -13.86
CA THR A 432 -36.65 -8.81 -14.63
C THR A 432 -35.53 -8.06 -13.93
N LYS A 433 -35.64 -7.81 -12.62
CA LYS A 433 -34.58 -7.15 -11.83
C LYS A 433 -33.30 -7.98 -11.80
N ARG A 434 -33.40 -9.30 -11.58
CA ARG A 434 -32.25 -10.22 -11.62
C ARG A 434 -31.64 -10.33 -13.02
N ARG A 435 -32.46 -10.33 -14.09
CA ARG A 435 -31.96 -10.29 -15.48
C ARG A 435 -31.09 -9.07 -15.71
N THR A 436 -31.54 -7.90 -15.26
CA THR A 436 -30.77 -6.65 -15.40
C THR A 436 -29.45 -6.72 -14.62
N THR A 437 -29.44 -7.20 -13.37
CA THR A 437 -28.18 -7.38 -12.64
C THR A 437 -27.27 -8.40 -13.32
N ALA A 438 -27.80 -9.55 -13.75
CA ALA A 438 -27.04 -10.59 -14.43
C ALA A 438 -26.39 -10.07 -15.72
N ARG A 439 -27.09 -9.25 -16.50
CA ARG A 439 -26.55 -8.57 -17.69
C ARG A 439 -25.40 -7.63 -17.32
N SER A 440 -25.58 -6.81 -16.30
CA SER A 440 -24.53 -5.90 -15.82
C SER A 440 -23.30 -6.67 -15.33
N TYR A 441 -23.49 -7.72 -14.54
CA TYR A 441 -22.40 -8.56 -14.05
C TYR A 441 -21.67 -9.28 -15.20
N ALA A 442 -22.41 -9.87 -16.15
CA ALA A 442 -21.82 -10.49 -17.35
C ALA A 442 -21.02 -9.49 -18.19
N THR A 443 -21.50 -8.25 -18.31
CA THR A 443 -20.78 -7.16 -19.01
C THR A 443 -19.46 -6.83 -18.31
N VAL A 444 -19.47 -6.69 -16.98
CA VAL A 444 -18.27 -6.42 -16.18
C VAL A 444 -17.26 -7.56 -16.28
N TYR A 445 -17.72 -8.81 -16.13
CA TYR A 445 -16.86 -9.99 -16.23
C TYR A 445 -16.30 -10.17 -17.63
N SER A 446 -17.11 -9.96 -18.68
CA SER A 446 -16.63 -10.04 -20.06
C SER A 446 -15.48 -9.06 -20.32
N ALA A 447 -15.50 -7.87 -19.71
CA ALA A 447 -14.40 -6.91 -19.87
C ALA A 447 -13.06 -7.38 -19.28
N THR A 448 -13.05 -8.41 -18.42
CA THR A 448 -11.82 -8.98 -17.89
C THR A 448 -11.24 -10.10 -18.75
N LEU A 449 -12.04 -10.70 -19.65
CA LEU A 449 -11.61 -11.83 -20.47
C LEU A 449 -10.61 -11.40 -21.55
N PRO A 450 -9.53 -12.18 -21.78
CA PRO A 450 -8.52 -11.88 -22.79
C PRO A 450 -9.09 -11.68 -24.20
N LEU A 451 -10.09 -12.48 -24.58
CA LEU A 451 -10.73 -12.40 -25.89
C LEU A 451 -11.26 -11.00 -26.22
N TYR A 452 -12.07 -10.43 -25.34
CA TYR A 452 -12.67 -9.11 -25.58
C TYR A 452 -11.64 -7.98 -25.48
N LYS A 453 -10.59 -8.15 -24.65
CA LYS A 453 -9.46 -7.22 -24.62
C LYS A 453 -8.68 -7.25 -25.94
N ALA A 454 -8.43 -8.43 -26.49
CA ALA A 454 -7.75 -8.59 -27.78
C ALA A 454 -8.55 -7.96 -28.93
N ARG A 455 -9.88 -8.14 -28.96
CA ARG A 455 -10.75 -7.47 -29.95
C ARG A 455 -10.72 -5.94 -29.81
N ALA A 456 -10.78 -5.46 -28.58
CA ALA A 456 -10.58 -4.05 -28.24
C ALA A 456 -9.18 -3.54 -28.63
N GLU A 457 -8.16 -4.41 -28.62
CA GLU A 457 -6.78 -4.13 -28.99
C GLU A 457 -6.51 -4.09 -30.47
N ALA A 458 -7.18 -4.96 -31.23
CA ALA A 458 -7.11 -4.98 -32.69
C ALA A 458 -7.81 -3.77 -33.33
N ALA A 459 -8.71 -3.10 -32.60
CA ALA A 459 -9.30 -1.85 -33.05
C ALA A 459 -8.29 -0.71 -32.99
N ASP A 460 -8.39 0.23 -33.94
CA ASP A 460 -7.72 1.53 -33.82
C ASP A 460 -8.35 2.33 -32.65
N LYS A 461 -7.82 2.11 -31.45
CA LYS A 461 -8.35 2.67 -30.20
C LYS A 461 -8.37 4.20 -30.22
N ASP A 462 -7.38 4.80 -30.86
CA ASP A 462 -7.22 6.25 -30.88
C ASP A 462 -8.20 6.86 -31.88
N GLN A 463 -8.47 6.21 -33.02
CA GLN A 463 -9.55 6.63 -33.91
C GLN A 463 -10.93 6.45 -33.28
N VAL A 464 -11.22 5.28 -32.69
CA VAL A 464 -12.51 5.02 -32.02
C VAL A 464 -12.77 6.02 -30.91
N ALA A 465 -11.75 6.34 -30.11
CA ALA A 465 -11.89 7.34 -29.05
C ALA A 465 -12.07 8.76 -29.62
N ARG A 466 -11.36 9.14 -30.69
CA ARG A 466 -11.56 10.42 -31.39
C ARG A 466 -12.98 10.56 -31.96
N ASP A 467 -13.51 9.52 -32.61
CA ASP A 467 -14.89 9.51 -33.14
C ASP A 467 -15.93 9.71 -32.03
N ILE A 468 -15.68 9.14 -30.83
CA ILE A 468 -16.58 9.33 -29.68
C ILE A 468 -16.48 10.74 -29.11
N LEU A 469 -15.27 11.29 -29.02
CA LEU A 469 -15.04 12.63 -28.48
C LEU A 469 -15.57 13.72 -29.42
N SER A 470 -15.55 13.52 -30.73
CA SER A 470 -16.13 14.43 -31.73
C SER A 470 -17.65 14.30 -31.85
N GLY A 471 -18.26 13.28 -31.23
CA GLY A 471 -19.68 12.99 -31.35
C GLY A 471 -20.06 12.25 -32.65
N ALA A 472 -19.10 11.84 -33.48
CA ALA A 472 -19.34 11.09 -34.70
C ALA A 472 -19.91 9.68 -34.43
N THR A 473 -19.66 9.12 -33.25
CA THR A 473 -20.29 7.87 -32.80
C THR A 473 -20.52 7.86 -31.29
N THR A 474 -21.49 7.08 -30.82
CA THR A 474 -21.70 6.87 -29.38
C THR A 474 -20.87 5.69 -28.85
N VAL A 475 -20.59 5.67 -27.54
CA VAL A 475 -19.94 4.52 -26.87
C VAL A 475 -20.69 3.21 -27.13
N ALA A 476 -22.02 3.25 -27.16
CA ALA A 476 -22.85 2.07 -27.35
C ALA A 476 -22.76 1.51 -28.79
N GLU A 477 -22.70 2.39 -29.79
CA GLU A 477 -22.52 2.01 -31.19
C GLU A 477 -21.12 1.47 -31.45
N ALA A 478 -20.08 2.16 -30.97
CA ALA A 478 -18.71 1.70 -31.06
C ALA A 478 -18.53 0.31 -30.39
N ALA A 479 -19.10 0.11 -29.20
CA ALA A 479 -19.06 -1.19 -28.52
C ALA A 479 -19.76 -2.30 -29.32
N ARG A 480 -20.88 -1.98 -29.98
CA ARG A 480 -21.61 -2.91 -30.85
C ARG A 480 -20.81 -3.25 -32.10
N ARG A 481 -20.20 -2.26 -32.75
CA ARG A 481 -19.35 -2.43 -33.94
C ARG A 481 -18.14 -3.32 -33.66
N LEU A 482 -17.51 -3.12 -32.50
CA LEU A 482 -16.31 -3.86 -32.09
C LEU A 482 -16.62 -5.22 -31.43
N ASP A 483 -17.89 -5.53 -31.19
CA ASP A 483 -18.35 -6.69 -30.43
C ASP A 483 -17.65 -6.87 -29.06
N VAL A 484 -17.63 -5.79 -28.27
CA VAL A 484 -17.02 -5.74 -26.94
C VAL A 484 -17.94 -5.08 -25.90
N PRO A 485 -17.69 -5.30 -24.60
CA PRO A 485 -18.34 -4.54 -23.53
C PRO A 485 -18.11 -3.03 -23.66
N SER A 486 -19.17 -2.23 -23.50
CA SER A 486 -19.10 -0.75 -23.52
C SER A 486 -18.07 -0.19 -22.54
N ARG A 487 -17.84 -0.87 -21.41
CA ARG A 487 -16.82 -0.51 -20.42
C ARG A 487 -15.39 -0.49 -20.98
N LEU A 488 -15.07 -1.36 -21.94
CA LEU A 488 -13.75 -1.35 -22.59
C LEU A 488 -13.62 -0.12 -23.49
N VAL A 489 -14.66 0.22 -24.24
CA VAL A 489 -14.69 1.43 -25.07
C VAL A 489 -14.57 2.69 -24.21
N THR A 490 -15.31 2.78 -23.10
CA THR A 490 -15.17 3.88 -22.13
C THR A 490 -13.75 3.97 -21.57
N ALA A 491 -13.09 2.85 -21.31
CA ALA A 491 -11.71 2.84 -20.83
C ALA A 491 -10.73 3.36 -21.90
N MET A 492 -10.95 3.05 -23.19
CA MET A 492 -10.17 3.61 -24.29
C MET A 492 -10.32 5.13 -24.34
N VAL A 493 -11.56 5.64 -24.32
CA VAL A 493 -11.85 7.08 -24.34
C VAL A 493 -11.17 7.78 -23.17
N LYS A 494 -11.30 7.24 -21.95
CA LYS A 494 -10.62 7.78 -20.77
C LYS A 494 -9.10 7.78 -20.90
N LYS A 495 -8.52 6.73 -21.47
CA LYS A 495 -7.07 6.63 -21.67
C LYS A 495 -6.59 7.67 -22.69
N LEU A 496 -7.29 7.86 -23.80
CA LEU A 496 -6.97 8.90 -24.77
C LEU A 496 -7.15 10.29 -24.15
N GLN A 497 -8.27 10.54 -23.47
CA GLN A 497 -8.51 11.80 -22.74
C GLN A 497 -7.39 12.09 -21.74
N SER A 498 -6.88 11.09 -21.00
CA SER A 498 -5.77 11.30 -20.06
C SER A 498 -4.43 11.64 -20.74
N ARG A 499 -4.24 11.24 -22.00
CA ARG A 499 -3.06 11.59 -22.79
C ARG A 499 -3.18 12.98 -23.41
N MET A 500 -4.38 13.33 -23.87
CA MET A 500 -4.67 14.63 -24.48
C MET A 500 -4.80 15.75 -23.44
N CYS A 501 -5.38 15.43 -22.28
CA CYS A 501 -5.66 16.40 -21.24
C CYS A 501 -4.59 16.36 -20.16
N SER A 502 -3.67 17.33 -20.19
CA SER A 502 -2.69 17.53 -19.11
C SER A 502 -3.40 17.81 -17.79
N SER A 503 -2.91 17.19 -16.70
CA SER A 503 -3.34 17.52 -15.34
C SER A 503 -2.80 18.86 -14.84
N VAL A 504 -1.74 19.36 -15.47
CA VAL A 504 -1.16 20.67 -15.18
C VAL A 504 -1.95 21.75 -15.91
N TRP A 505 -2.33 22.79 -15.17
CA TRP A 505 -2.98 23.97 -15.71
C TRP A 505 -1.94 25.04 -15.94
N THR A 506 -1.91 25.58 -17.15
CA THR A 506 -1.17 26.80 -17.44
C THR A 506 -2.02 28.02 -17.09
N ASP A 507 -1.39 29.19 -16.98
CA ASP A 507 -2.09 30.45 -16.74
C ASP A 507 -3.04 30.78 -17.89
N GLN A 508 -2.58 30.58 -19.13
CA GLN A 508 -3.40 30.77 -20.33
C GLN A 508 -4.66 29.88 -20.34
N GLU A 509 -4.52 28.58 -20.03
CA GLU A 509 -5.69 27.68 -19.94
C GLU A 509 -6.64 28.09 -18.81
N THR A 510 -6.10 28.65 -17.73
CA THR A 510 -6.89 29.13 -16.59
C THR A 510 -7.68 30.38 -16.98
N GLU A 511 -7.06 31.33 -17.68
CA GLU A 511 -7.72 32.51 -18.23
C GLU A 511 -8.82 32.14 -19.23
N GLN A 512 -8.53 31.21 -20.15
CA GLN A 512 -9.51 30.70 -21.11
C GLN A 512 -10.70 30.01 -20.42
N LEU A 513 -10.45 29.25 -19.35
CA LEU A 513 -11.52 28.66 -18.54
C LEU A 513 -12.43 29.74 -17.95
N LEU A 514 -11.84 30.78 -17.34
CA LEU A 514 -12.58 31.88 -16.74
C LEU A 514 -13.41 32.59 -17.81
N GLU A 515 -12.82 32.88 -18.96
CA GLU A 515 -13.53 33.53 -20.06
C GLU A 515 -14.70 32.68 -20.56
N CYS A 516 -14.48 31.40 -20.82
CA CYS A 516 -15.55 30.48 -21.22
C CYS A 516 -16.69 30.44 -20.19
N THR A 517 -16.38 30.48 -18.89
CA THR A 517 -17.42 30.51 -17.83
C THR A 517 -18.16 31.85 -17.75
N ARG A 518 -17.55 32.97 -18.17
CA ARG A 518 -18.25 34.26 -18.28
C ARG A 518 -19.20 34.28 -19.46
N THR A 519 -18.75 33.75 -20.61
CA THR A 519 -19.55 33.71 -21.85
C THR A 519 -20.72 32.73 -21.74
N HIS A 520 -20.55 31.61 -21.03
CA HIS A 520 -21.58 30.61 -20.82
C HIS A 520 -22.19 30.71 -19.42
N ALA A 521 -23.27 31.49 -19.28
CA ALA A 521 -23.94 31.72 -18.00
C ALA A 521 -24.47 30.42 -17.34
N SER A 522 -24.60 30.45 -16.01
CA SER A 522 -25.08 29.33 -15.19
C SER A 522 -26.50 28.88 -15.59
N PRO A 523 -26.78 27.56 -15.67
CA PRO A 523 -25.90 26.44 -15.29
C PRO A 523 -24.81 26.15 -16.33
N TYR A 524 -23.56 26.07 -15.86
CA TYR A 524 -22.40 25.81 -16.73
C TYR A 524 -22.49 24.46 -17.43
N ASN A 525 -22.43 24.48 -18.76
CA ASN A 525 -22.27 23.29 -19.57
C ASN A 525 -20.76 22.96 -19.69
N TRP A 526 -20.28 22.11 -18.78
CA TRP A 526 -18.86 21.77 -18.69
C TRP A 526 -18.36 20.99 -19.91
N GLU A 527 -19.25 20.28 -20.59
CA GLU A 527 -18.97 19.58 -21.84
C GLU A 527 -18.63 20.58 -22.95
N THR A 528 -19.43 21.65 -23.11
CA THR A 528 -19.14 22.73 -24.06
C THR A 528 -17.85 23.47 -23.72
N ILE A 529 -17.66 23.83 -22.44
CA ILE A 529 -16.45 24.53 -21.98
C ILE A 529 -15.20 23.69 -22.23
N SER A 530 -15.25 22.38 -21.95
CA SER A 530 -14.16 21.46 -22.23
C SER A 530 -13.83 21.37 -23.72
N ALA A 531 -14.86 21.34 -24.59
CA ALA A 531 -14.68 21.33 -26.03
C ALA A 531 -14.00 22.62 -26.53
N LEU A 532 -14.35 23.78 -25.96
CA LEU A 532 -13.71 25.07 -26.28
C LEU A 532 -12.25 25.14 -25.84
N LEU A 533 -11.93 24.61 -24.65
CA LEU A 533 -10.55 24.57 -24.17
C LEU A 533 -9.67 23.57 -24.95
N GLY A 534 -10.24 22.44 -25.37
CA GLY A 534 -9.55 21.40 -26.14
C GLY A 534 -8.48 20.60 -25.38
N THR A 535 -7.94 21.13 -24.27
CA THR A 535 -6.83 20.54 -23.50
C THR A 535 -7.23 20.02 -22.12
N LYS A 536 -8.50 20.18 -21.73
CA LYS A 536 -9.01 19.84 -20.39
C LYS A 536 -10.35 19.16 -20.50
N SER A 537 -10.57 18.11 -19.71
CA SER A 537 -11.85 17.39 -19.65
C SER A 537 -12.93 18.19 -18.89
N PRO A 538 -14.23 17.90 -19.06
CA PRO A 538 -15.31 18.62 -18.38
C PRO A 538 -15.17 18.61 -16.86
N THR A 539 -14.71 17.47 -16.34
CA THR A 539 -14.48 17.27 -14.90
C THR A 539 -13.28 18.10 -14.40
N GLN A 540 -12.20 18.20 -15.17
CA GLN A 540 -11.06 19.05 -14.83
C GLN A 540 -11.45 20.52 -14.82
N CYS A 541 -12.18 21.00 -15.85
CA CYS A 541 -12.68 22.36 -15.93
C CYS A 541 -13.55 22.69 -14.71
N LYS A 542 -14.51 21.82 -14.38
CA LYS A 542 -15.39 21.95 -13.22
C LYS A 542 -14.60 22.04 -11.91
N TYR A 543 -13.65 21.13 -11.69
CA TYR A 543 -12.88 21.11 -10.44
C TYR A 543 -11.94 22.31 -10.31
N LYS A 544 -11.25 22.70 -11.38
CA LYS A 544 -10.38 23.89 -11.38
C LYS A 544 -11.19 25.14 -11.07
N TYR A 545 -12.33 25.35 -11.76
CA TYR A 545 -13.21 26.49 -11.51
C TYR A 545 -13.71 26.53 -10.06
N HIS A 546 -14.23 25.42 -9.53
CA HIS A 546 -14.67 25.38 -8.13
C HIS A 546 -13.51 25.55 -7.13
N GLY A 547 -12.30 25.13 -7.48
CA GLY A 547 -11.09 25.39 -6.70
C GLY A 547 -10.80 26.90 -6.62
N MET A 548 -10.74 27.57 -7.77
CA MET A 548 -10.53 29.02 -7.86
C MET A 548 -11.60 29.81 -7.11
N ARG A 549 -12.87 29.39 -7.19
CA ARG A 549 -13.96 29.99 -6.40
C ARG A 549 -13.74 29.90 -4.89
N ARG A 550 -13.20 28.78 -4.39
CA ARG A 550 -12.93 28.61 -2.95
C ARG A 550 -11.72 29.42 -2.49
N SER A 551 -10.73 29.59 -3.36
CA SER A 551 -9.54 30.41 -3.09
C SER A 551 -9.81 31.92 -3.16
N GLY A 552 -10.98 32.34 -3.66
CA GLY A 552 -11.32 33.76 -3.85
C GLY A 552 -10.71 34.38 -5.11
N GLU A 553 -10.15 33.57 -5.99
CA GLU A 553 -9.51 34.01 -7.26
C GLU A 553 -10.54 34.40 -8.33
N THR A 554 -11.82 34.08 -8.12
CA THR A 554 -12.92 34.51 -9.00
C THR A 554 -13.73 35.63 -8.35
N SER A 555 -13.96 36.74 -9.07
CA SER A 555 -14.75 37.89 -8.60
C SER A 555 -16.25 37.58 -8.41
N ASP A 556 -16.74 36.45 -8.91
CA ASP A 556 -18.14 36.04 -8.78
C ASP A 556 -18.43 35.47 -7.40
N LYS A 557 -18.70 36.37 -6.44
CA LYS A 557 -19.42 35.98 -5.22
C LYS A 557 -20.85 35.58 -5.63
N PRO A 558 -21.37 34.44 -5.14
CA PRO A 558 -22.76 34.09 -5.40
C PRO A 558 -23.64 35.18 -4.75
N LYS A 559 -24.52 35.79 -5.55
CA LYS A 559 -25.68 36.49 -4.98
C LYS A 559 -26.54 35.39 -4.35
N ASN A 560 -26.57 35.34 -3.03
CA ASN A 560 -27.44 34.44 -2.28
C ASN A 560 -28.91 34.72 -2.57
#